data_AF-A0A0B2VGM1-F1
#
_entry.id   AF-A0A0B2VGM1-F1
#
_cell.length_a   1.000
_cell.length_b   1.000
_cell.length_c   1.000
_cell.angle_alpha   90.00
_cell.angle_beta   90.00
_cell.angle_gamma   90.00
#
_symmetry.space_group_name_H-M   'P 1'
#
loop_
_entity.id
_entity.type
_entity.pdbx_description
1 polymer ?
#
loop_
_entity_poly.entity_id
_entity_poly.type
_entity_poly.pdbx_seq_one_letter_code
_entity_poly.pdbx_strand_id
1 'polypeptide(L)'
;MAVRGMVESRRVVGGRGKKASPPFLSHEFIIQNHGDIMSCILMVVIVGLLFQATSSFASIFVVPQYNETFALTPDSEPAPYYRTGLKDIAAIAFYAVGWITLHAILQEYIFDKLQRKFHLSKTKMSKFAESGQLFVFAVYSAAHAGYVLHDLRIHTDIKLLKLVRALRGSQLLKAVSKLGCT
;
A
#
# COMPACT_ATOMS: atom_id res chain seq x y z
N MET A 1 -33.23 -18.08 -60.76
CA MET A 1 -32.58 -19.40 -60.62
C MET A 1 -31.71 -19.36 -59.37
N ALA A 2 -32.29 -19.73 -58.23
CA ALA A 2 -31.61 -19.88 -56.95
C ALA A 2 -30.96 -21.26 -56.88
N VAL A 3 -29.77 -21.39 -56.27
CA VAL A 3 -29.27 -22.52 -55.45
C VAL A 3 -27.77 -22.34 -55.21
N ARG A 4 -27.39 -22.13 -53.93
CA ARG A 4 -26.14 -22.50 -53.22
C ARG A 4 -26.03 -21.57 -52.00
N GLY A 5 -26.69 -21.85 -50.89
CA GLY A 5 -26.40 -23.00 -50.04
C GLY A 5 -25.54 -22.52 -48.86
N MET A 6 -26.20 -22.03 -47.81
CA MET A 6 -25.66 -22.08 -46.43
C MET A 6 -25.41 -23.55 -46.05
N VAL A 7 -24.49 -23.78 -45.09
CA VAL A 7 -24.07 -25.04 -44.41
C VAL A 7 -22.55 -25.15 -44.57
N GLU A 8 -21.69 -25.30 -43.57
CA GLU A 8 -21.80 -25.57 -42.13
C GLU A 8 -20.35 -25.64 -41.61
N SER A 9 -20.16 -25.41 -40.32
CA SER A 9 -19.01 -25.87 -39.52
C SER A 9 -17.59 -25.68 -40.06
N ARG A 10 -16.95 -24.61 -39.58
CA ARG A 10 -15.64 -24.78 -38.94
C ARG A 10 -15.78 -24.54 -37.44
N ARG A 11 -16.56 -25.43 -36.80
CA ARG A 11 -16.35 -25.75 -35.38
C ARG A 11 -14.93 -26.28 -35.30
N VAL A 12 -13.99 -25.44 -34.86
CA VAL A 12 -12.71 -25.92 -34.35
C VAL A 12 -13.08 -26.75 -33.13
N VAL A 13 -13.14 -28.06 -33.37
CA VAL A 13 -13.17 -29.11 -32.36
C VAL A 13 -11.86 -28.99 -31.58
N GLY A 14 -11.85 -28.08 -30.61
CA GLY A 14 -10.94 -28.13 -29.48
C GLY A 14 -11.41 -29.28 -28.61
N GLY A 15 -10.83 -30.46 -28.84
CA GLY A 15 -11.14 -31.67 -28.10
C GLY A 15 -11.23 -31.39 -26.61
N ARG A 16 -12.34 -31.81 -25.99
CA ARG A 16 -12.49 -31.93 -24.54
C ARG A 16 -11.53 -33.01 -24.07
N GLY A 17 -10.23 -32.69 -24.03
CA GLY A 17 -9.26 -33.42 -23.26
C GLY A 17 -9.73 -33.36 -21.81
N LYS A 18 -10.01 -34.53 -21.24
CA LYS A 18 -10.23 -34.70 -19.81
C LYS A 18 -9.00 -34.10 -19.11
N LYS A 19 -9.10 -32.86 -18.64
CA LYS A 19 -8.05 -32.28 -17.81
C LYS A 19 -8.10 -33.05 -16.51
N ALA A 20 -7.15 -33.97 -16.33
CA ALA A 20 -6.89 -34.57 -15.04
C ALA A 20 -6.77 -33.44 -14.01
N SER A 21 -7.39 -33.61 -12.86
CA SER A 21 -7.28 -32.69 -11.74
C SER A 21 -5.80 -32.38 -11.54
N PRO A 22 -5.37 -31.11 -11.64
CA PRO A 22 -3.97 -30.78 -11.45
C PRO A 22 -3.55 -31.28 -10.05
N PRO A 23 -2.36 -31.88 -9.91
CA PRO A 23 -1.94 -32.53 -8.67
C PRO A 23 -2.04 -31.57 -7.48
N PHE A 24 -2.33 -32.15 -6.31
CA PHE A 24 -2.73 -31.48 -5.06
C PHE A 24 -1.68 -30.51 -4.47
N LEU A 25 -0.50 -30.42 -5.09
CA LEU A 25 0.60 -29.50 -4.78
C LEU A 25 1.19 -28.89 -6.07
N SER A 26 0.36 -28.68 -7.09
CA SER A 26 0.77 -27.93 -8.27
C SER A 26 0.82 -26.43 -7.95
N HIS A 27 1.75 -25.71 -8.58
CA HIS A 27 1.84 -24.26 -8.48
C HIS A 27 0.51 -23.58 -8.89
N GLU A 28 -0.29 -24.22 -9.74
CA GLU A 28 -1.63 -23.77 -10.12
C GLU A 28 -2.66 -23.88 -8.98
N PHE A 29 -2.56 -24.90 -8.11
CA PHE A 29 -3.46 -25.08 -6.97
C PHE A 29 -3.26 -24.00 -5.90
N ILE A 30 -1.99 -23.68 -5.59
CA ILE A 30 -1.65 -22.60 -4.66
C ILE A 30 -2.11 -21.25 -5.20
N ILE A 31 -1.91 -20.99 -6.50
CA ILE A 31 -2.39 -19.75 -7.13
C ILE A 31 -3.92 -19.65 -7.07
N GLN A 32 -4.65 -20.74 -7.27
CA GLN A 32 -6.11 -20.71 -7.25
C GLN A 32 -6.69 -20.55 -5.85
N ASN A 33 -6.03 -21.10 -4.82
CA ASN A 33 -6.50 -21.06 -3.43
C ASN A 33 -5.71 -20.05 -2.56
N HIS A 34 -4.93 -19.15 -3.17
CA HIS A 34 -4.04 -18.25 -2.41
C HIS A 34 -4.80 -17.40 -1.40
N GLY A 35 -6.03 -16.94 -1.72
CA GLY A 35 -6.88 -16.18 -0.80
C GLY A 35 -7.24 -16.98 0.45
N ASP A 36 -7.74 -18.22 0.28
CA ASP A 36 -8.17 -19.07 1.39
C ASP A 36 -7.00 -19.54 2.26
N ILE A 37 -5.85 -19.88 1.64
CA ILE A 37 -4.64 -20.29 2.37
C ILE A 37 -4.10 -19.14 3.22
N MET A 38 -4.00 -17.93 2.66
CA MET A 38 -3.50 -16.77 3.40
C MET A 38 -4.48 -16.32 4.49
N SER A 39 -5.79 -16.42 4.23
CA SER A 39 -6.85 -16.20 5.24
C SER A 39 -6.75 -17.21 6.38
N CYS A 40 -6.46 -18.48 6.08
CA CYS A 40 -6.26 -19.51 7.10
C CYS A 40 -5.05 -19.19 8.00
N ILE A 41 -3.92 -18.79 7.41
CA ILE A 41 -2.73 -18.35 8.17
C ILE A 41 -3.07 -17.14 9.06
N LEU A 42 -3.80 -16.16 8.51
CA LEU A 42 -4.23 -14.98 9.24
C LEU A 42 -5.11 -15.36 10.44
N MET A 43 -6.08 -16.26 10.23
CA MET A 43 -6.98 -16.74 11.28
C MET A 43 -6.21 -17.39 12.44
N VAL A 44 -5.23 -18.25 12.15
CA VAL A 44 -4.43 -18.92 13.18
C VAL A 44 -3.68 -17.93 14.05
N VAL A 45 -3.07 -16.89 13.44
CA VAL A 45 -2.35 -15.86 14.19
C VAL A 45 -3.32 -15.02 15.02
N ILE A 46 -4.46 -14.61 14.46
CA ILE A 46 -5.47 -13.82 15.18
C ILE A 46 -6.05 -14.60 16.36
N VAL A 47 -6.40 -15.88 16.19
CA VAL A 47 -6.85 -16.74 17.29
C VAL A 47 -5.74 -16.93 18.33
N GLY A 48 -4.48 -17.06 17.88
CA GLY A 48 -3.31 -17.12 18.77
C GLY A 48 -3.13 -15.88 19.66
N LEU A 49 -3.59 -14.70 19.22
CA LEU A 49 -3.61 -13.48 20.03
C LEU A 49 -4.70 -13.49 21.10
N LEU A 50 -5.83 -14.16 20.84
CA LEU A 50 -6.96 -14.21 21.76
C LEU A 50 -6.68 -15.07 23.00
N PHE A 51 -5.77 -16.03 22.90
CA PHE A 51 -5.43 -16.92 24.00
C PHE A 51 -4.19 -16.44 24.76
N GLN A 52 -4.31 -16.27 26.07
CA GLN A 52 -3.28 -15.61 26.89
C GLN A 52 -1.95 -16.37 26.97
N ALA A 53 -1.95 -17.69 26.78
CA ALA A 53 -0.71 -18.48 26.76
C ALA A 53 0.05 -18.36 25.42
N THR A 54 -0.63 -18.09 24.31
CA THR A 54 -0.02 -17.99 22.97
C THR A 54 0.16 -16.55 22.52
N SER A 55 -0.46 -15.59 23.21
CA SER A 55 -0.47 -14.18 22.83
C SER A 55 0.93 -13.55 22.79
N SER A 56 1.84 -13.92 23.71
CA SER A 56 3.23 -13.44 23.71
C SER A 56 4.04 -13.89 22.49
N PHE A 57 3.69 -15.04 21.91
CA PHE A 57 4.32 -15.52 20.68
C PHE A 57 3.66 -14.89 19.45
N ALA A 58 2.33 -14.80 19.43
CA ALA A 58 1.58 -14.20 18.33
C ALA A 58 1.81 -12.68 18.21
N SER A 59 2.09 -11.98 19.31
CA SER A 59 2.35 -10.53 19.31
C SER A 59 3.59 -10.14 18.51
N ILE A 60 4.56 -11.05 18.35
CA ILE A 60 5.78 -10.85 17.53
C ILE A 60 5.42 -10.58 16.06
N PHE A 61 4.31 -11.14 15.58
CA PHE A 61 3.85 -10.99 14.21
C PHE A 61 3.00 -9.73 13.99
N VAL A 62 2.47 -9.10 15.04
CA VAL A 62 1.50 -8.00 14.89
C VAL A 62 2.04 -6.66 15.36
N VAL A 63 2.82 -6.64 16.45
CA VAL A 63 3.33 -5.38 17.00
C VAL A 63 4.80 -5.22 16.58
N PRO A 64 5.22 -4.02 16.12
CA PRO A 64 6.65 -3.72 15.93
C PRO A 64 7.40 -3.96 17.24
N GLN A 65 8.42 -4.81 17.20
CA GLN A 65 9.10 -5.29 18.42
C GLN A 65 10.30 -4.41 18.78
N TYR A 66 10.80 -3.60 17.84
CA TYR A 66 11.98 -2.77 18.04
C TYR A 66 11.61 -1.34 18.53
N ASN A 67 11.22 -1.24 19.79
CA ASN A 67 10.98 0.05 20.45
C ASN A 67 12.26 0.52 21.15
N GLU A 68 12.82 1.66 20.73
CA GLU A 68 13.82 2.38 21.52
C GLU A 68 13.16 3.61 22.15
N THR A 69 13.14 3.67 23.47
CA THR A 69 12.71 4.87 24.19
C THR A 69 13.89 5.83 24.29
N PHE A 70 13.84 6.92 23.55
CA PHE A 70 14.83 7.99 23.64
C PHE A 70 14.31 9.07 24.59
N ALA A 71 15.02 9.35 25.68
CA ALA A 71 14.77 10.54 26.49
C ALA A 71 15.38 11.74 25.75
N LEU A 72 14.53 12.59 25.18
CA LEU A 72 14.97 13.78 24.42
C LEU A 72 15.57 14.86 25.34
N THR A 73 15.22 14.84 26.63
CA THR A 73 15.79 15.62 27.74
C THR A 73 15.66 14.83 29.06
N PRO A 74 16.46 15.13 30.11
CA PRO A 74 16.36 14.47 31.43
C PRO A 74 14.96 14.56 32.07
N ASP A 75 14.16 15.55 31.65
CA ASP A 75 12.84 15.87 32.20
C ASP A 75 11.67 15.57 31.22
N SER A 76 11.95 14.98 30.05
CA SER A 76 10.91 14.65 29.07
C SER A 76 10.43 13.22 29.22
N GLU A 77 9.10 13.02 29.23
CA GLU A 77 8.47 11.71 29.12
C GLU A 77 9.04 10.91 27.93
N PRO A 78 9.52 9.67 28.15
CA PRO A 78 10.15 8.88 27.10
C PRO A 78 9.14 8.58 25.99
N ALA A 79 9.31 9.23 24.84
CA ALA A 79 8.51 8.94 23.66
C ALA A 79 8.98 7.61 23.03
N PRO A 80 8.07 6.64 22.77
CA PRO A 80 8.44 5.40 22.10
C PRO A 80 8.84 5.70 20.66
N TYR A 81 10.11 5.47 20.32
CA TYR A 81 10.64 5.64 18.97
C TYR A 81 10.89 4.25 18.37
N TYR A 82 10.07 3.88 17.38
CA TYR A 82 10.24 2.61 16.69
C TYR A 82 11.31 2.74 15.61
N ARG A 83 12.41 2.02 15.77
CA ARG A 83 13.43 1.86 14.71
C ARG A 83 13.10 0.62 13.89
N THR A 84 13.53 0.61 12.63
CA THR A 84 13.39 -0.57 11.78
C THR A 84 14.49 -1.58 12.14
N GLY A 85 14.12 -2.70 12.75
CA GLY A 85 15.06 -3.75 13.15
C GLY A 85 14.82 -5.07 12.41
N LEU A 86 15.82 -5.96 12.38
CA LEU A 86 15.65 -7.32 11.85
C LEU A 86 14.60 -8.13 12.64
N LYS A 87 14.33 -7.75 13.88
CA LYS A 87 13.28 -8.36 14.71
C LYS A 87 11.86 -8.10 14.16
N ASP A 88 11.68 -7.09 13.31
CA ASP A 88 10.38 -6.77 12.71
C ASP A 88 10.10 -7.55 11.41
N ILE A 89 11.05 -8.36 10.92
CA ILE A 89 10.87 -9.16 9.70
C ILE A 89 9.63 -10.07 9.81
N ALA A 90 9.41 -10.67 10.97
CA ALA A 90 8.24 -11.49 11.23
C ALA A 90 6.94 -10.69 11.12
N ALA A 91 6.91 -9.47 11.66
CA ALA A 91 5.76 -8.58 11.56
C ALA A 91 5.52 -8.08 10.13
N ILE A 92 6.59 -7.74 9.41
CA ILE A 92 6.52 -7.35 7.99
C ILE A 92 5.99 -8.51 7.14
N ALA A 93 6.46 -9.73 7.38
CA ALA A 93 5.97 -10.91 6.68
C ALA A 93 4.48 -11.18 6.96
N PHE A 94 4.04 -11.01 8.20
CA PHE A 94 2.62 -11.13 8.55
C PHE A 94 1.76 -10.05 7.88
N TYR A 95 2.22 -8.81 7.85
CA TYR A 95 1.55 -7.74 7.11
C TYR A 95 1.53 -7.98 5.60
N ALA A 96 2.56 -8.64 5.04
CA ALA A 96 2.53 -9.08 3.65
C ALA A 96 1.42 -10.13 3.41
N VAL A 97 1.25 -11.11 4.30
CA VAL A 97 0.14 -12.08 4.24
C VAL A 97 -1.22 -11.37 4.32
N GLY A 98 -1.35 -10.40 5.22
CA GLY A 98 -2.55 -9.54 5.31
C GLY A 98 -2.83 -8.78 4.02
N TRP A 99 -1.80 -8.18 3.42
CA TRP A 99 -1.92 -7.49 2.14
C TRP A 99 -2.30 -8.41 0.98
N ILE A 100 -1.74 -9.62 0.92
CA ILE A 100 -2.09 -10.63 -0.09
C ILE A 100 -3.56 -11.04 0.07
N THR A 101 -4.02 -11.26 1.31
CA THR A 101 -5.42 -11.61 1.60
C THR A 101 -6.36 -10.48 1.19
N LEU A 102 -6.04 -9.23 1.52
CA LEU A 102 -6.83 -8.07 1.12
C LEU A 102 -6.85 -7.92 -0.41
N HIS A 103 -5.72 -8.13 -1.08
CA HIS A 103 -5.65 -8.11 -2.55
C HIS A 103 -6.55 -9.17 -3.17
N ALA A 104 -6.56 -10.40 -2.63
CA ALA A 104 -7.43 -11.48 -3.10
C ALA A 104 -8.92 -11.12 -2.98
N ILE A 105 -9.32 -10.55 -1.83
CA ILE A 105 -10.69 -10.06 -1.61
C ILE A 105 -11.02 -8.93 -2.60
N LEU A 106 -10.13 -7.96 -2.78
CA LEU A 106 -10.35 -6.86 -3.72
C LEU A 106 -10.51 -7.36 -5.16
N GLN A 107 -9.74 -8.38 -5.53
CA GLN A 107 -9.83 -9.03 -6.83
C GLN A 107 -11.19 -9.71 -7.04
N GLU A 108 -11.67 -10.45 -6.04
CA GLU A 108 -12.97 -11.12 -6.09
C GLU A 108 -14.18 -10.16 -6.05
N TYR A 109 -14.12 -9.09 -5.25
CA TYR A 109 -15.28 -8.20 -5.06
C TYR A 109 -15.34 -7.04 -6.05
N ILE A 110 -14.20 -6.44 -6.39
CA ILE A 110 -14.16 -5.27 -7.28
C ILE A 110 -13.84 -5.68 -8.71
N PHE A 111 -12.70 -6.33 -8.94
CA PHE A 111 -12.26 -6.64 -10.30
C PHE A 111 -13.23 -7.60 -10.99
N ASP A 112 -13.72 -8.60 -10.27
CA ASP A 112 -14.69 -9.56 -10.78
C ASP A 112 -16.04 -8.90 -11.13
N LYS A 113 -16.45 -7.88 -10.38
CA LYS A 113 -17.67 -7.10 -10.63
C LYS A 113 -17.51 -6.14 -11.81
N LEU A 114 -16.34 -5.51 -11.94
CA LEU A 114 -15.99 -4.69 -13.09
C LEU A 114 -15.91 -5.53 -14.37
N GLN A 115 -15.32 -6.72 -14.29
CA GLN A 115 -15.24 -7.66 -15.42
C GLN A 115 -16.62 -8.03 -15.94
N ARG A 116 -17.54 -8.38 -15.04
CA ARG A 116 -18.93 -8.74 -15.39
C ARG A 116 -19.69 -7.55 -15.96
N LYS A 117 -19.49 -6.34 -15.43
CA LYS A 117 -20.17 -5.12 -15.95
C LYS A 117 -19.67 -4.68 -17.32
N PHE A 118 -18.37 -4.77 -17.59
CA PHE A 118 -17.78 -4.26 -18.83
C PHE A 118 -17.64 -5.32 -19.94
N HIS A 119 -18.04 -6.58 -19.70
CA HIS A 119 -17.92 -7.70 -20.66
C HIS A 119 -16.57 -7.73 -21.40
N LEU A 120 -15.48 -7.43 -20.68
CA LEU A 120 -14.17 -7.29 -21.28
C LEU A 120 -13.62 -8.66 -21.69
N SER A 121 -13.14 -8.78 -22.93
CA SER A 121 -12.39 -9.97 -23.35
C SER A 121 -11.10 -10.08 -22.53
N LYS A 122 -10.53 -11.29 -22.43
CA LYS A 122 -9.24 -11.54 -21.73
C LYS A 122 -8.13 -10.55 -22.12
N THR A 123 -8.07 -10.14 -23.38
CA THR A 123 -7.11 -9.14 -23.89
C THR A 123 -7.35 -7.73 -23.37
N LYS A 124 -8.61 -7.30 -23.21
CA LYS A 124 -8.94 -5.97 -22.66
C LYS A 124 -8.69 -5.90 -21.16
N MET A 125 -8.90 -7.00 -20.43
CA MET A 125 -8.63 -7.04 -18.99
C MET A 125 -7.14 -6.92 -18.67
N SER A 126 -6.27 -7.56 -19.47
CA SER A 126 -4.81 -7.42 -19.31
C SER A 126 -4.35 -5.97 -19.47
N LYS A 127 -4.88 -5.26 -20.49
CA LYS A 127 -4.56 -3.84 -20.70
C LYS A 127 -5.16 -2.93 -19.62
N PHE A 128 -6.33 -3.29 -19.10
CA PHE A 128 -6.93 -2.58 -17.96
C PHE A 128 -6.06 -2.71 -16.71
N ALA A 129 -5.56 -3.91 -16.39
CA ALA A 129 -4.67 -4.12 -15.26
C ALA A 129 -3.36 -3.33 -15.36
N GLU A 130 -2.73 -3.34 -16.55
CA GLU A 130 -1.53 -2.53 -16.85
C GLU A 130 -1.82 -1.03 -16.67
N SER A 131 -2.95 -0.55 -17.21
CA SER A 131 -3.36 0.86 -17.05
C SER A 131 -3.70 1.22 -15.60
N GLY A 132 -4.25 0.28 -14.83
CA GLY A 132 -4.60 0.45 -13.43
C GLY A 132 -3.36 0.65 -12.56
N GLN A 133 -2.31 -0.14 -12.79
CA GLN A 133 -1.01 0.04 -12.11
C GLN A 133 -0.42 1.43 -12.41
N LEU A 134 -0.44 1.84 -13.68
CA LEU A 134 0.05 3.16 -14.08
C LEU A 134 -0.77 4.30 -13.46
N PHE A 135 -2.10 4.13 -13.38
CA PHE A 135 -3.00 5.10 -12.77
C PHE A 135 -2.72 5.29 -11.27
N VAL A 136 -2.56 4.20 -10.51
CA VAL A 136 -2.24 4.26 -9.08
C VAL A 136 -0.89 4.97 -8.87
N PHE A 137 0.12 4.63 -9.68
CA PHE A 137 1.42 5.29 -9.62
C PHE A 137 1.33 6.79 -9.94
N ALA A 138 0.54 7.17 -10.95
CA ALA A 138 0.34 8.56 -11.32
C ALA A 138 -0.35 9.36 -10.20
N VAL A 139 -1.40 8.79 -9.58
CA VAL A 139 -2.11 9.43 -8.46
C VAL A 139 -1.19 9.58 -7.24
N TYR A 140 -0.44 8.53 -6.89
CA TYR A 140 0.54 8.59 -5.80
C TYR A 140 1.61 9.64 -6.06
N SER A 141 2.18 9.67 -7.26
CA SER A 141 3.20 10.65 -7.64
C SER A 141 2.66 12.08 -7.60
N ALA A 142 1.43 12.30 -8.07
CA ALA A 142 0.78 13.61 -8.00
C ALA A 142 0.51 14.04 -6.55
N ALA A 143 0.03 13.13 -5.70
CA ALA A 143 -0.19 13.40 -4.27
C ALA A 143 1.12 13.73 -3.55
N HIS A 144 2.19 12.96 -3.82
CA HIS A 144 3.51 13.19 -3.25
C HIS A 144 4.10 14.53 -3.72
N ALA A 145 4.00 14.83 -5.01
CA ALA A 145 4.42 16.13 -5.55
C ALA A 145 3.64 17.28 -4.91
N GLY A 146 2.32 17.11 -4.70
CA GLY A 146 1.49 18.08 -3.99
C GLY A 146 1.91 18.27 -2.53
N TYR A 147 2.23 17.19 -1.82
CA TYR A 147 2.73 17.23 -0.45
C TYR A 147 4.06 17.98 -0.35
N VAL A 148 5.02 17.67 -1.23
CA VAL A 148 6.32 18.36 -1.28
C VAL A 148 6.14 19.85 -1.60
N LEU A 149 5.27 20.19 -2.56
CA LEU A 149 5.01 21.58 -2.92
C LEU A 149 4.37 22.36 -1.75
N HIS A 150 3.45 21.72 -1.02
CA HIS A 150 2.82 22.30 0.17
C HIS A 150 3.84 22.54 1.30
N ASP A 151 4.72 21.57 1.56
CA ASP A 151 5.78 21.68 2.57
C ASP A 151 6.79 22.80 2.26
N LEU A 152 7.20 22.91 0.99
CA LEU A 152 8.10 23.97 0.51
C LEU A 152 7.48 25.37 0.64
N ARG A 153 6.17 25.51 0.40
CA ARG A 153 5.46 26.78 0.56
C ARG A 153 5.48 27.23 2.03
N ILE A 154 5.18 26.31 2.96
CA ILE A 154 5.20 26.58 4.40
C ILE A 154 6.61 26.98 4.88
N HIS A 155 7.65 26.28 4.42
CA HIS A 155 9.03 26.61 4.79
C HIS A 155 9.48 28.00 4.30
N THR A 156 9.02 28.43 3.13
CA THR A 156 9.35 29.73 2.55
C THR A 156 8.67 30.87 3.30
N ASP A 157 7.38 30.74 3.61
CA ASP A 157 6.62 31.73 4.40
C ASP A 157 7.22 31.94 5.80
N ILE A 158 7.61 30.86 6.49
CA ILE A 158 8.24 30.94 7.81
C ILE A 158 9.62 31.61 7.74
N LYS A 159 10.44 31.30 6.73
CA LYS A 159 11.75 31.95 6.56
C LYS A 159 11.60 33.44 6.25
N LEU A 160 10.65 33.80 5.40
CA LEU A 160 10.36 35.20 5.05
C LEU A 160 9.90 36.00 6.28
N LEU A 161 8.99 35.44 7.09
CA LEU A 161 8.52 36.07 8.33
C LEU A 161 9.64 36.30 9.36
N LYS A 162 10.54 35.31 9.54
CA LYS A 162 11.71 35.46 10.42
C LYS A 162 12.68 36.52 9.91
N LEU A 163 12.93 36.55 8.60
CA LEU A 163 13.84 37.51 7.96
C LEU A 163 13.27 38.93 8.01
N VAL A 164 11.97 39.12 7.75
CA VAL A 164 11.28 40.43 7.88
C VAL A 164 11.33 40.93 9.33
N ARG A 165 11.12 40.06 10.32
CA ARG A 165 11.28 40.44 11.75
C ARG A 165 12.72 40.81 12.09
N ALA A 166 13.70 40.06 11.60
CA ALA A 166 15.12 40.35 11.82
C ALA A 166 15.55 41.68 11.17
N LEU A 167 15.13 41.94 9.94
CA LEU A 167 15.38 43.21 9.24
C LEU A 167 14.69 44.39 9.93
N ARG A 168 13.45 44.22 10.39
CA ARG A 168 12.73 45.25 11.16
C ARG A 168 13.45 45.59 12.46
N GLY A 169 13.99 44.58 13.17
CA GLY A 169 14.83 44.80 14.35
C GLY A 169 16.14 45.54 14.05
N SER A 170 16.82 45.18 12.95
CA SER A 170 18.08 45.83 12.53
C SER A 170 17.89 47.29 12.12
N GLN A 171 16.81 47.60 11.40
CA GLN A 171 16.47 48.98 11.03
C GLN A 171 16.03 49.83 12.24
N LEU A 172 15.34 49.22 13.21
CA LEU A 172 14.99 49.88 14.47
C LEU A 172 16.24 50.21 15.30
N LEU A 173 17.21 49.29 15.37
CA LEU A 173 18.49 49.52 16.06
C LEU A 173 19.27 50.68 15.42
N LYS A 174 19.32 50.73 14.08
CA LYS A 174 19.96 51.83 13.34
C LYS A 174 19.23 53.17 13.52
N ALA A 175 17.90 53.16 13.63
CA ALA A 175 17.11 54.37 13.89
C ALA A 175 17.31 54.89 15.31
N VAL A 176 17.31 54.02 16.33
CA VAL A 176 17.58 54.38 17.73
C VAL A 176 19.00 54.90 17.91
N SER A 177 20.00 54.27 17.28
CA SER A 177 21.39 54.77 17.31
C SER A 177 21.56 56.16 16.67
N LYS A 178 20.71 56.54 15.72
CA LYS A 178 20.73 57.88 15.11
C LYS A 178 20.06 58.95 15.97
N LEU A 179 19.12 58.55 16.84
CA LEU A 179 18.40 59.44 17.77
C LEU A 179 19.15 59.65 19.09
N GLY A 180 20.03 58.72 19.50
CA GLY A 180 20.83 58.83 20.72
C GLY A 180 22.16 59.61 20.59
N CYS A 181 22.45 60.17 19.42
CA CYS A 181 23.68 60.93 19.14
C CYS A 181 23.44 62.44 18.91
N THR A 182 22.30 62.96 19.36
CA THR A 182 22.00 64.42 19.39
C THR A 182 21.87 64.89 20.83
#